data_AF-G6C6I4-F1
#
_entry.id   AF-G6C6I4-F1
#
_cell.length_a   1.000
_cell.length_b   1.000
_cell.length_c   1.000
_cell.angle_alpha   90.00
_cell.angle_beta   90.00
_cell.angle_gamma   90.00
#
_symmetry.space_group_name_H-M   'P 1'
#
loop_
_entity.id
_entity.type
_entity.pdbx_description
1 polymer ?
#
loop_
_entity_poly.entity_id
_entity_poly.type
_entity_poly.pdbx_seq_one_letter_code
_entity_poly.pdbx_strand_id
1 'polypeptide(L)'
;MTNDILNVHHRHILFTIPEELRPFFFYDRNLLSKLASTVNKTMRYQFHNFHKKNNRKHKVSKSSPNYFTNSDIVHYGLITVIHTFGRDLKWNPHIHTLVSLGGFTKNFTFKKLDYFHVPSIAGQ
;
A
#
# COMPACT_ATOMS: atom_id res chain seq x y z
N MET A 1 25.64 -6.80 -14.94
CA MET A 1 24.20 -6.63 -14.62
C MET A 1 23.89 -7.23 -13.25
N THR A 2 24.59 -6.78 -12.20
CA THR A 2 24.38 -7.23 -10.80
C THR A 2 23.91 -6.08 -9.89
N ASN A 3 23.84 -4.85 -10.41
CA ASN A 3 23.42 -3.66 -9.67
C ASN A 3 21.93 -3.30 -9.86
N ASP A 4 21.16 -4.13 -10.58
CA ASP A 4 19.74 -3.87 -10.85
C ASP A 4 18.81 -4.41 -9.75
N ILE A 5 19.37 -5.11 -8.75
CA ILE A 5 18.63 -5.72 -7.64
C ILE A 5 18.91 -4.91 -6.37
N LEU A 6 17.84 -4.34 -5.80
CA LEU A 6 17.91 -3.60 -4.54
C LEU A 6 17.79 -4.58 -3.37
N ASN A 7 18.83 -4.66 -2.53
CA ASN A 7 18.78 -5.41 -1.28
C ASN A 7 17.95 -4.62 -0.24
N VAL A 8 16.64 -4.83 -0.26
CA VAL A 8 15.68 -4.11 0.60
C VAL A 8 14.80 -5.12 1.29
N HIS A 9 14.74 -5.05 2.62
CA HIS A 9 13.78 -5.83 3.39
C HIS A 9 12.35 -5.47 3.00
N HIS A 10 11.44 -6.42 3.10
CA HIS A 10 10.02 -6.19 2.87
C HIS A 10 9.23 -6.53 4.14
N ARG A 11 8.01 -6.02 4.23
CA ARG A 11 7.01 -6.51 5.19
C ARG A 11 5.89 -7.23 4.47
N HIS A 12 5.45 -8.32 5.08
CA HIS A 12 4.23 -9.01 4.71
C HIS A 12 3.06 -8.41 5.47
N ILE A 13 2.03 -7.95 4.75
CA ILE A 13 0.82 -7.39 5.35
C ILE A 13 -0.39 -8.13 4.78
N LEU A 14 -1.24 -8.61 5.68
CA LEU A 14 -2.49 -9.30 5.38
C LEU A 14 -3.65 -8.32 5.49
N PHE A 15 -4.42 -8.17 4.41
CA PHE A 15 -5.70 -7.46 4.44
C PHE A 15 -6.83 -8.49 4.40
N THR A 16 -7.67 -8.46 5.42
CA THR A 16 -8.89 -9.26 5.51
C THR A 16 -10.11 -8.40 5.28
N ILE A 17 -11.20 -8.98 4.79
CA ILE A 17 -12.50 -8.32 4.78
C ILE A 17 -13.38 -8.85 5.92
N PRO A 18 -14.26 -8.01 6.48
CA PRO A 18 -15.31 -8.43 7.40
C PRO A 18 -16.12 -9.59 6.83
N GLU A 19 -16.56 -10.50 7.69
CA GLU A 19 -17.26 -11.72 7.27
C GLU A 19 -18.58 -11.42 6.56
N GLU A 20 -19.28 -10.39 7.04
CA GLU A 20 -20.54 -9.88 6.51
C GLU A 20 -20.40 -9.37 5.08
N LEU A 21 -19.19 -8.95 4.68
CA LEU A 21 -18.91 -8.48 3.32
C LEU A 21 -18.55 -9.60 2.35
N ARG A 22 -18.13 -10.78 2.85
CA ARG A 22 -17.67 -11.89 1.99
C ARG A 22 -18.70 -12.37 0.97
N PRO A 23 -20.02 -12.46 1.29
CA PRO A 23 -21.03 -12.86 0.31
C PRO A 23 -21.07 -11.92 -0.90
N PHE A 24 -20.91 -10.60 -0.72
CA PHE A 24 -20.89 -9.66 -1.84
C PHE A 24 -19.73 -9.94 -2.81
N PHE A 25 -18.56 -10.28 -2.28
CA PHE A 25 -17.40 -10.68 -3.08
C PHE A 25 -17.57 -12.04 -3.76
N PHE A 26 -18.39 -12.92 -3.18
CA PHE A 26 -18.76 -14.19 -3.79
C PHE A 26 -19.63 -13.96 -5.02
N TYR A 27 -20.67 -13.12 -4.88
CA TYR A 27 -21.62 -12.81 -5.95
C TYR A 27 -21.03 -11.91 -7.04
N ASP A 28 -20.27 -10.87 -6.69
CA ASP A 28 -19.56 -10.01 -7.65
C ASP A 28 -18.05 -10.17 -7.53
N ARG A 29 -17.49 -11.00 -8.41
CA ARG A 29 -16.04 -11.28 -8.43
C ARG A 29 -15.20 -10.09 -8.90
N ASN A 30 -15.79 -9.07 -9.52
CA ASN A 30 -15.06 -7.83 -9.85
C ASN A 30 -14.61 -7.08 -8.59
N LEU A 31 -15.28 -7.30 -7.46
CA LEU A 31 -14.87 -6.73 -6.18
C LEU A 31 -13.48 -7.20 -5.74
N LEU A 32 -13.03 -8.41 -6.13
CA LEU A 32 -11.69 -8.91 -5.82
C LEU A 32 -10.59 -8.03 -6.45
N SER A 33 -10.76 -7.66 -7.72
CA SER A 33 -9.84 -6.74 -8.40
C SER A 33 -9.90 -5.34 -7.77
N LYS A 34 -11.10 -4.87 -7.42
CA LYS A 34 -11.25 -3.60 -6.69
C LYS A 34 -10.53 -3.65 -5.35
N LEU A 35 -10.59 -4.75 -4.60
CA LEU A 35 -9.90 -4.91 -3.32
C LEU A 35 -8.38 -4.84 -3.48
N ALA A 36 -7.80 -5.52 -4.47
CA ALA A 36 -6.39 -5.37 -4.79
C ALA A 36 -6.01 -3.92 -5.15
N SER A 37 -6.87 -3.23 -5.91
CA SER A 37 -6.67 -1.81 -6.24
C SER A 37 -6.74 -0.90 -5.00
N THR A 38 -7.63 -1.21 -4.05
CA THR A 38 -7.80 -0.47 -2.81
C THR A 38 -6.58 -0.63 -1.90
N VAL A 39 -6.04 -1.84 -1.80
CA VAL A 39 -4.78 -2.10 -1.09
C VAL A 39 -3.64 -1.22 -1.60
N ASN A 40 -3.50 -1.08 -2.92
CA ASN A 40 -2.51 -0.16 -3.49
C ASN A 40 -2.81 1.31 -3.12
N LYS A 41 -4.08 1.74 -3.12
CA LYS A 41 -4.45 3.10 -2.68
C LYS A 41 -4.10 3.34 -1.20
N THR A 42 -4.31 2.36 -0.33
CA THR A 42 -3.93 2.43 1.09
C THR A 42 -2.42 2.59 1.25
N MET A 43 -1.62 1.75 0.58
CA MET A 43 -0.16 1.88 0.62
C MET A 43 0.31 3.21 0.04
N ARG A 44 -0.31 3.67 -1.05
CA ARG A 44 -0.03 4.97 -1.64
C ARG A 44 -0.29 6.08 -0.64
N TYR A 45 -1.39 6.05 0.11
CA TYR A 45 -1.68 7.06 1.12
C TYR A 45 -0.56 7.15 2.17
N GLN A 46 -0.09 5.99 2.63
CA GLN A 46 1.00 5.90 3.59
C GLN A 46 2.32 6.46 3.01
N PHE A 47 2.81 5.90 1.89
CA PHE A 47 4.10 6.30 1.31
C PHE A 47 4.14 7.74 0.81
N HIS A 48 3.04 8.18 0.17
CA HIS A 48 2.91 9.55 -0.32
C HIS A 48 2.59 10.52 0.81
N ASN A 49 2.56 10.09 2.09
CA ASN A 49 2.29 10.92 3.26
C ASN A 49 1.02 11.78 3.11
N PHE A 50 -0.06 11.22 2.56
CA PHE A 50 -1.26 12.00 2.27
C PHE A 50 -1.88 12.61 3.53
N HIS A 51 -1.79 11.95 4.69
CA HIS A 51 -2.19 12.54 5.97
C HIS A 51 -1.54 13.91 6.21
N LYS A 52 -0.20 13.98 6.13
CA LYS A 52 0.55 15.24 6.32
C LYS A 52 0.17 16.26 5.26
N LYS A 53 -0.05 15.84 4.01
CA LYS A 53 -0.43 16.72 2.89
C LYS A 53 -1.83 17.30 3.06
N ASN A 54 -2.78 16.51 3.55
CA ASN A 54 -4.15 16.92 3.83
C ASN A 54 -4.18 17.94 4.98
N ASN A 55 -3.31 17.79 5.98
CA ASN A 55 -3.22 18.69 7.14
C ASN A 55 -2.30 19.91 6.94
N ARG A 56 -1.83 20.20 5.71
CA ARG A 56 -1.05 21.41 5.43
C ARG A 56 -1.93 22.65 5.62
N LYS A 57 -1.42 23.64 6.40
CA LYS A 57 -2.01 24.98 6.50
C LYS A 57 -2.12 25.65 5.12
N HIS A 58 -1.06 25.58 4.32
CA HIS A 58 -1.03 26.06 2.95
C HIS A 58 -1.12 24.89 1.97
N LYS A 59 -2.21 24.84 1.21
CA LYS A 59 -2.41 23.80 0.20
C LYS A 59 -1.47 24.03 -0.98
N VAL A 60 -0.87 22.95 -1.46
CA VAL A 60 0.01 22.93 -2.62
C VAL A 60 -0.67 22.10 -3.69
N SER A 61 -0.80 22.63 -4.90
CA SER A 61 -1.37 21.90 -6.04
C SER A 61 -0.60 20.59 -6.28
N LYS A 62 -1.32 19.53 -6.69
CA LYS A 62 -0.70 18.26 -7.08
C LYS A 62 0.23 18.39 -8.29
N SER A 63 0.01 19.42 -9.14
CA SER A 63 0.87 19.73 -10.29
C SER A 63 2.14 20.48 -9.92
N SER A 64 2.24 20.99 -8.68
CA SER A 64 3.43 21.73 -8.25
C SER A 64 4.64 20.80 -8.12
N PRO A 65 5.84 21.22 -8.57
CA PRO A 65 7.07 20.48 -8.32
C PRO A 65 7.38 20.31 -6.83
N ASN A 66 6.77 21.14 -5.97
CA ASN A 66 6.91 21.13 -4.52
C ASN A 66 5.82 20.30 -3.81
N TYR A 67 4.92 19.64 -4.56
CA TYR A 67 3.88 18.80 -3.95
C TYR A 67 4.50 17.66 -3.13
N PHE A 68 5.46 16.95 -3.74
CA PHE A 68 6.33 16.00 -3.07
C PHE A 68 7.62 16.68 -2.62
N THR A 69 7.94 16.51 -1.35
CA THR A 69 9.21 16.96 -0.75
C THR A 69 10.30 15.92 -0.98
N ASN A 70 11.56 16.31 -0.80
CA ASN A 70 12.69 15.37 -0.87
C ASN A 70 12.64 14.29 0.22
N SER A 71 11.77 14.46 1.23
CA SER A 71 11.55 13.48 2.30
C SER A 71 10.44 12.46 2.00
N ASP A 72 9.63 12.69 0.96
CA ASP A 72 8.53 11.81 0.59
C ASP A 72 9.03 10.65 -0.28
N ILE A 73 8.57 9.44 0.03
CA ILE A 73 8.76 8.28 -0.84
C ILE A 73 7.69 8.35 -1.94
N VAL A 74 8.12 8.32 -3.20
CA VAL A 74 7.22 8.43 -4.37
C VAL A 74 7.09 7.08 -5.06
N HIS A 75 8.19 6.32 -5.14
CA HIS A 75 8.25 5.00 -5.77
C HIS A 75 8.55 3.93 -4.71
N TYR A 76 7.57 3.07 -4.43
CA TYR A 76 7.70 1.95 -3.49
C TYR A 76 7.43 0.63 -4.20
N GLY A 77 7.99 -0.46 -3.69
CA GLY A 77 7.69 -1.81 -4.15
C GLY A 77 6.45 -2.36 -3.46
N LEU A 78 5.50 -2.88 -4.24
CA LEU A 78 4.31 -3.55 -3.74
C LEU A 78 3.98 -4.74 -4.63
N ILE A 79 3.87 -5.91 -4.02
CA ILE A 79 3.32 -7.12 -4.64
C ILE A 79 2.02 -7.44 -3.89
N THR A 80 0.95 -7.67 -4.64
CA THR A 80 -0.39 -7.93 -4.09
C THR A 80 -0.90 -9.26 -4.65
N VAL A 81 -1.24 -10.20 -3.77
CA VAL A 81 -1.74 -11.52 -4.11
C VAL A 81 -3.12 -11.72 -3.49
N ILE A 82 -4.10 -12.07 -4.31
CA ILE A 82 -5.47 -12.35 -3.88
C ILE A 82 -5.61 -13.84 -3.58
N HIS A 83 -6.06 -14.19 -2.38
CA HIS A 83 -6.51 -15.53 -2.03
C HIS A 83 -8.01 -15.50 -1.80
N THR A 84 -8.75 -16.46 -2.36
CA THR A 84 -10.22 -16.51 -2.24
C THR A 84 -10.73 -17.46 -1.16
N PHE A 85 -9.89 -18.40 -0.73
CA PHE A 85 -10.27 -19.44 0.23
C PHE A 85 -9.35 -19.43 1.45
N GLY A 86 -9.94 -19.75 2.60
CA GLY A 86 -9.19 -20.02 3.83
C GLY A 86 -8.52 -21.40 3.81
N ARG A 87 -7.79 -21.71 4.89
CA ARG A 87 -7.16 -23.02 5.08
C ARG A 87 -8.17 -24.18 5.07
N ASP A 88 -9.38 -23.92 5.55
CA ASP A 88 -10.50 -24.87 5.59
C ASP A 88 -11.31 -24.90 4.27
N LEU A 89 -10.79 -24.28 3.20
CA LEU A 89 -11.42 -24.16 1.88
C LEU A 89 -12.75 -23.41 1.87
N LYS A 90 -13.13 -22.77 2.98
CA LYS A 90 -14.30 -21.89 3.00
C LYS A 90 -13.98 -20.57 2.30
N TRP A 91 -15.02 -19.98 1.71
CA TRP A 91 -14.93 -18.68 1.07
C TRP A 91 -14.48 -17.62 2.08
N ASN A 92 -13.28 -17.11 1.89
CA ASN A 92 -12.65 -16.13 2.77
C ASN A 92 -11.64 -15.29 1.94
N PRO A 93 -12.13 -14.37 1.10
CA PRO A 93 -11.25 -13.58 0.26
C PRO A 93 -10.39 -12.64 1.12
N HIS A 94 -9.07 -12.69 0.90
CA HIS A 94 -8.08 -11.88 1.59
C HIS A 94 -6.91 -11.57 0.66
N ILE A 95 -6.15 -10.54 1.01
CA ILE A 95 -4.98 -10.10 0.24
C ILE A 95 -3.72 -10.28 1.06
N HIS A 96 -2.76 -11.00 0.51
CA HIS A 96 -1.38 -10.96 0.98
C HIS A 96 -0.61 -9.90 0.20
N THR A 97 0.11 -9.05 0.91
CA THR A 97 0.98 -8.05 0.27
C THR A 97 2.40 -8.17 0.77
N LEU A 98 3.35 -8.01 -0.13
CA LEU A 98 4.74 -7.73 0.20
C LEU A 98 5.03 -6.29 -0.16
N VAL A 99 5.46 -5.50 0.82
CA VAL A 99 5.76 -4.08 0.65
C VAL A 99 7.22 -3.81 1.01
N SER A 100 7.94 -3.06 0.18
CA SER A 100 9.33 -2.71 0.46
C SER A 100 9.44 -1.79 1.69
N LEU A 101 10.44 -2.02 2.54
CA LEU A 101 10.77 -1.16 3.69
C LEU A 101 11.57 0.06 3.27
N GLY A 102 10.98 0.83 2.38
CA GLY A 102 11.57 2.00 1.77
C GLY A 102 11.14 2.15 0.33
N GLY A 103 11.69 3.18 -0.30
CA GLY A 103 11.44 3.49 -1.70
C GLY A 103 12.18 4.73 -2.13
N PHE A 104 12.06 5.08 -3.40
CA PHE A 104 12.74 6.24 -3.96
C PHE A 104 11.92 7.51 -3.81
N THR A 105 12.63 8.60 -3.53
CA THR A 105 12.10 9.96 -3.59
C THR A 105 11.92 10.39 -5.04
N LYS A 106 11.34 11.58 -5.27
CA LYS A 106 11.23 12.17 -6.61
C LYS A 106 12.58 12.40 -7.31
N ASN A 107 13.69 12.45 -6.56
CA ASN A 107 15.04 12.62 -7.08
C ASN A 107 15.79 11.28 -7.18
N PHE A 108 15.07 10.14 -7.16
CA PHE A 108 15.64 8.80 -7.21
C PHE A 108 16.66 8.47 -6.10
N THR A 109 16.58 9.15 -4.96
CA THR A 109 17.33 8.78 -3.76
C THR A 109 16.54 7.73 -2.97
N PHE A 110 17.15 6.59 -2.64
CA PHE A 110 16.50 5.56 -1.83
C PHE A 110 16.36 6.04 -0.38
N LYS A 111 15.16 5.91 0.18
CA LYS A 111 14.88 6.20 1.58
C LYS A 111 14.35 4.94 2.24
N LYS A 112 15.04 4.49 3.28
CA LYS A 112 14.64 3.37 4.12
C LYS A 112 13.44 3.76 4.99
N LEU A 113 12.56 2.79 5.23
CA LEU A 113 11.44 2.91 6.16
C LEU A 113 11.54 1.80 7.20
N ASP A 114 12.07 2.12 8.38
CA ASP A 114 12.42 1.12 9.39
C ASP A 114 11.20 0.51 10.10
N TYR A 115 10.04 1.17 10.04
CA TYR A 115 8.84 0.75 10.77
C TYR A 115 7.53 1.10 10.04
N PHE A 116 6.62 0.12 9.94
CA PHE A 116 5.22 0.35 9.57
C PHE A 116 4.39 0.30 10.84
N HIS A 117 3.88 1.44 11.28
CA HIS A 117 2.93 1.49 12.40
C HIS A 117 1.57 1.01 11.89
N VAL A 118 1.30 -0.28 12.03
CA VAL A 118 0.07 -0.94 11.54
C VAL A 118 -1.21 -0.21 12.01
N PRO A 119 -1.33 0.28 13.26
CA PRO A 119 -2.54 1.02 13.66
C PRO A 119 -2.75 2.30 12.85
N SER A 120 -1.68 2.96 12.40
CA SER A 120 -1.81 4.14 11.52
C SER A 120 -2.28 3.77 10.11
N ILE A 121 -2.13 2.53 9.67
CA ILE A 121 -2.63 2.06 8.37
C ILE A 121 -4.08 1.60 8.49
N ALA A 122 -4.44 0.97 9.63
CA ALA A 122 -5.78 0.47 9.89
C ALA A 122 -6.79 1.56 10.29
N GLY A 123 -6.33 2.67 10.88
CA GLY A 123 -7.17 3.79 11.33
C GLY A 123 -7.30 4.97 10.36
N GLN A 124 -6.92 4.78 9.09
CA GLN A 124 -7.01 5.81 8.03
C GLN A 124 -8.28 5.71 7.21
#